data_AF-A0A819RDG6-F1
#
_entry.id   AF-A0A819RDG6-F1
#
_cell.length_a   1.000
_cell.length_b   1.000
_cell.length_c   1.000
_cell.angle_alpha   90.00
_cell.angle_beta   90.00
_cell.angle_gamma   90.00
#
_symmetry.space_group_name_H-M   'P 1'
#
loop_
_entity.id
_entity.type
_entity.pdbx_description
1 polymer ?
#
loop_
_entity_poly.entity_id
_entity_poly.type
_entity_poly.pdbx_seq_one_letter_code
_entity_poly.pdbx_strand_id
1 'polypeptide(L)' 'FTTHHILSQPEPEWTGETGYIKGELLRRLLPPLPQKDNETHRLVCICGPKPFTTLATDLFKENKYNENHLHLFLA' A
#
# COMPACT_ATOMS: atom_id res chain seq x y z
N PHE A 1 -4.41 10.94 -11.34
CA PHE A 1 -3.13 10.31 -10.95
C PHE A 1 -2.62 11.05 -9.73
N THR A 2 -2.31 10.34 -8.64
CA THR A 2 -1.87 10.92 -7.36
C THR A 2 -0.63 10.18 -6.87
N THR A 3 0.32 10.90 -6.28
CA THR A 3 1.57 10.34 -5.76
C THR A 3 1.75 10.78 -4.31
N HIS A 4 2.10 9.83 -3.45
CA HIS A 4 2.45 10.08 -2.06
C HIS A 4 3.88 9.62 -1.83
N HIS A 5 4.72 10.52 -1.32
CA HIS A 5 6.07 10.19 -0.86
C HIS A 5 6.04 10.05 0.66
N ILE A 6 6.70 9.02 1.18
CA ILE A 6 6.78 8.74 2.60
C ILE A 6 8.25 8.51 2.92
N LEU A 7 8.81 9.30 3.85
CA LEU A 7 10.22 9.20 4.23
C LEU A 7 10.36 8.51 5.59
N SER A 8 11.14 7.44 5.66
CA SER A 8 11.39 6.75 6.93
C SER A 8 12.17 7.62 7.92
N GLN A 9 13.09 8.43 7.40
CA GLN A 9 13.91 9.39 8.14
C GLN A 9 13.95 10.70 7.36
N PRO A 10 12.98 11.60 7.57
CA PRO A 10 12.94 12.88 6.89
C PRO A 10 13.90 13.91 7.50
N GLU A 11 14.30 14.88 6.69
CA GLU A 11 14.90 16.14 7.17
C GLU A 11 13.82 17.05 7.80
N PRO A 12 14.20 18.02 8.67
CA PRO A 12 13.25 18.90 9.37
C PRO A 12 12.28 19.68 8.46
N GLU A 13 12.68 19.97 7.23
CA GLU A 13 11.88 20.72 6.26
C GLU A 13 10.78 19.87 5.60
N TRP A 14 10.79 18.54 5.80
CA TRP A 14 9.78 17.65 5.22
C TRP A 14 8.44 17.79 5.93
N THR A 15 7.42 18.20 5.18
CA THR A 15 6.05 18.36 5.69
C THR A 15 5.11 17.22 5.28
N GLY A 16 5.63 16.18 4.62
CA GLY A 16 4.85 15.05 4.14
C GLY A 16 4.78 13.89 5.15
N GLU A 17 4.31 12.75 4.67
CA GLU A 17 4.18 11.52 5.48
C GLU A 17 5.54 10.95 5.87
N THR A 18 5.60 10.30 7.03
CA THR A 18 6.85 9.78 7.60
C THR A 18 6.72 8.35 8.13
N GLY A 19 7.85 7.64 8.16
CA GLY A 19 7.96 6.27 8.64
C GLY A 19 7.86 5.22 7.53
N TYR A 20 7.44 4.01 7.90
CA TYR A 20 7.25 2.87 7.00
C TYR A 20 5.77 2.65 6.68
N ILE A 21 5.49 1.78 5.72
CA ILE A 21 4.13 1.35 5.36
C ILE A 21 3.37 0.81 6.58
N LYS A 22 2.13 1.26 6.76
CA LYS A 22 1.22 0.90 7.85
C LYS A 22 -0.21 0.84 7.33
N GLY A 23 -1.07 0.04 7.95
CA GLY A 23 -2.48 -0.08 7.55
C GLY A 23 -3.25 1.24 7.62
N GLU A 24 -2.90 2.15 8.54
CA GLU A 24 -3.47 3.51 8.58
C GLU A 24 -3.17 4.30 7.31
N LEU A 25 -1.93 4.26 6.81
CA LEU A 25 -1.55 4.93 5.56
C LEU A 25 -2.33 4.36 4.38
N LEU A 26 -2.53 3.05 4.31
CA LEU A 26 -3.33 2.44 3.24
C LEU A 26 -4.77 2.93 3.25
N ARG A 27 -5.41 3.00 4.43
CA ARG A 27 -6.80 3.48 4.56
C ARG A 27 -6.96 4.98 4.28
N ARG A 28 -5.96 5.78 4.65
CA ARG A 28 -5.97 7.23 4.42
C ARG A 28 -5.68 7.60 2.96
N LEU A 29 -4.71 6.94 2.34
CA LEU A 29 -4.18 7.34 1.04
C LEU A 29 -4.85 6.62 -0.13
N LEU A 30 -5.41 5.43 0.07
CA LEU A 30 -6.10 4.70 -0.99
C LEU A 30 -7.61 4.98 -0.95
N PRO A 31 -8.28 5.05 -2.11
CA PRO A 31 -9.73 5.14 -2.14
C PRO A 31 -10.38 3.91 -1.47
N PRO A 32 -11.59 4.02 -0.90
CA PRO A 32 -12.28 2.90 -0.26
C PRO A 32 -12.59 1.79 -1.28
N LEU A 33 -12.45 0.51 -0.89
CA LEU A 33 -12.79 -0.62 -1.77
C LEU A 33 -14.24 -0.53 -2.28
N PRO A 34 -14.54 -0.91 -3.54
CA PRO A 34 -15.91 -0.93 -4.05
C PRO A 34 -16.81 -1.84 -3.20
N GLN A 35 -18.02 -1.39 -2.87
CA GLN A 35 -18.94 -2.10 -1.96
C GLN A 35 -19.74 -3.24 -2.62
N LYS A 36 -19.62 -3.47 -3.93
CA LYS A 36 -20.37 -4.49 -4.67
C LYS A 36 -19.46 -5.32 -5.56
N ASP A 37 -19.59 -6.65 -5.44
CA ASP A 37 -19.37 -7.83 -6.33
C ASP A 37 -18.65 -7.72 -7.68
N ASN A 38 -17.99 -6.62 -8.01
CA ASN A 38 -17.05 -6.55 -9.11
C ASN A 38 -15.66 -6.76 -8.53
N GLU A 39 -15.35 -8.02 -8.21
CA GLU A 39 -14.09 -8.53 -7.63
C GLU A 39 -12.81 -8.19 -8.43
N THR A 40 -12.89 -7.34 -9.46
CA THR A 40 -11.90 -7.24 -10.54
C THR A 40 -11.36 -5.84 -10.85
N HIS A 41 -11.78 -4.77 -10.17
CA HIS A 41 -11.38 -3.41 -10.59
C HIS A 41 -10.08 -2.88 -10.00
N ARG A 42 -9.45 -3.56 -9.03
CA ARG A 42 -8.23 -3.07 -8.40
C ARG A 42 -7.09 -4.06 -8.48
N LEU A 43 -6.03 -3.60 -9.11
CA LEU A 43 -4.73 -4.22 -9.07
C LEU A 43 -3.80 -3.37 -8.20
N VAL A 44 -3.18 -4.00 -7.22
CA VAL A 44 -2.13 -3.44 -6.39
C VAL A 44 -0.82 -4.09 -6.80
N CYS A 45 0.08 -3.28 -7.32
CA CYS A 45 1.42 -3.70 -7.71
C CYS A 45 2.40 -3.35 -6.58
N ILE A 46 3.14 -4.34 -6.09
CA ILE A 46 4.07 -4.19 -4.97
C ILE A 46 5.47 -4.60 -5.43
N CYS A 47 6.45 -3.74 -5.23
CA CYS A 47 7.86 -3.99 -5.49
C CYS A 47 8.70 -3.35 -4.38
N GLY A 48 9.88 -3.93 -4.12
CA GLY A 48 10.82 -3.40 -3.14
C GLY A 48 11.57 -4.50 -2.40
N PRO A 49 12.32 -4.14 -1.33
CA PRO A 49 13.02 -5.11 -0.49
C PRO A 49 12.08 -6.19 0.03
N LYS A 50 12.58 -7.43 0.17
CA LYS A 50 11.76 -8.56 0.64
C LYS A 50 11.02 -8.29 1.96
N PRO A 51 11.62 -7.68 3.00
CA PRO A 51 10.90 -7.34 4.22
C PRO A 51 9.73 -6.38 3.98
N PHE A 52 9.89 -5.43 3.05
CA PHE A 52 8.83 -4.50 2.67
C PHE A 52 7.70 -5.20 1.92
N THR A 53 8.01 -6.03 0.92
CA THR A 53 6.97 -6.70 0.13
C THR A 53 6.16 -7.69 0.95
N THR A 54 6.79 -8.39 1.91
CA THR A 54 6.09 -9.23 2.89
C THR A 54 5.14 -8.40 3.76
N LEU A 55 5.65 -7.36 4.42
CA LEU A 55 4.82 -6.50 5.29
C LEU A 55 3.66 -5.83 4.53
N ALA A 56 3.93 -5.32 3.33
CA ALA A 56 2.91 -4.70 2.49
C ALA A 56 1.78 -5.70 2.15
N THR A 57 2.14 -6.94 1.79
CA THR A 57 1.18 -8.00 1.48
C THR A 57 0.25 -8.27 2.66
N ASP A 58 0.82 -8.42 3.86
CA ASP A 58 0.05 -8.69 5.08
C ASP A 58 -0.91 -7.55 5.39
N LEU A 59 -0.44 -6.30 5.31
CA LEU A 59 -1.27 -5.11 5.52
C LEU A 59 -2.42 -5.01 4.50
N PHE A 60 -2.19 -5.34 3.23
CA PHE A 60 -3.26 -5.35 2.23
C PHE A 60 -4.29 -6.45 2.51
N LYS A 61 -3.84 -7.66 2.90
CA LYS A 61 -4.73 -8.76 3.31
C LYS A 61 -5.61 -8.40 4.50
N GLU A 62 -5.04 -7.76 5.52
CA GLU A 62 -5.79 -7.23 6.68
C GLU A 62 -6.86 -6.20 6.27
N ASN A 63 -6.61 -5.44 5.20
CA ASN A 63 -7.53 -4.44 4.64
C ASN A 63 -8.46 -5.00 3.55
N LYS A 64 -8.74 -6.31 3.59
CA LYS A 64 -9.71 -7.01 2.73
C LYS A 64 -9.33 -7.12 1.25
N TYR A 65 -8.07 -6.87 0.89
CA TYR A 65 -7.55 -7.22 -0.43
C TYR A 65 -7.24 -8.72 -0.43
N ASN A 66 -7.69 -9.44 -1.45
CA ASN A 66 -7.37 -10.85 -1.65
C ASN A 66 -6.26 -11.02 -2.70
N GLU A 67 -5.82 -12.25 -2.95
CA GLU A 67 -4.70 -12.56 -3.86
C GLU A 67 -4.94 -12.12 -5.30
N ASN A 68 -6.20 -12.09 -5.77
CA ASN A 68 -6.54 -11.60 -7.11
C ASN A 68 -6.28 -10.10 -7.28
N HIS A 69 -6.17 -9.35 -6.18
CA HIS A 69 -5.85 -7.93 -6.20
C HIS A 69 -4.35 -7.65 -6.20
N LEU A 70 -3.50 -8.62 -5.84
CA LEU A 70 -2.09 -8.36 -5.51
C LEU A 70 -1.16 -8.95 -6.58
N HIS A 71 -0.29 -8.11 -7.12
CA HIS A 71 0.82 -8.55 -7.95
C HIS A 71 2.15 -8.12 -7.31
N LEU A 72 2.98 -9.10 -6.99
CA LEU A 72 4.27 -8.92 -6.33
C LEU A 72 5.40 -9.09 -7.34
N PHE A 73 6.14 -8.02 -7.59
CA PHE A 73 7.40 -8.08 -8.33
C PHE A 73 8.50 -8.47 -7.35
N LEU A 74 8.77 -9.78 -7.28
CA LEU A 74 9.81 -10.35 -6.42
C LEU A 74 11.12 -10.51 -7.22
N ALA A 75 12.25 -10.26 -6.54
CA ALA A 75 13.59 -10.54 -7.02
C ALA A 75 14.16 -11.78 -6.32
#